data_AF-A0A969FTQ9-F1
#
_entry.id   AF-A0A969FTQ9-F1
#
_cell.length_a   1.000
_cell.length_b   1.000
_cell.length_c   1.000
_cell.angle_alpha   90.00
_cell.angle_beta   90.00
_cell.angle_gamma   90.00
#
_symmetry.space_group_name_H-M   'P 1'
#
loop_
_entity.id
_entity.type
_entity.pdbx_description
1 polymer ?
#
loop_
_entity_poly.entity_id
_entity_poly.type
_entity_poly.pdbx_seq_one_letter_code
_entity_poly.pdbx_strand_id
1 'polypeptide(L)' 'MYRTRIVYDREIQEFAMYLDGELVGFARTGQEAEDTLNQLIGELMNSQDLQEAA' A
#
# COMPACT_ATOMS: atom_id res chain seq x y z
N MET A 1 -3.16 -7.67 10.71
CA MET A 1 -3.86 -6.45 10.24
C MET A 1 -2.78 -5.50 9.78
N TYR A 2 -2.73 -5.18 8.47
CA TYR A 2 -1.69 -4.36 7.87
C TYR A 2 -1.82 -2.89 8.29
N ARG A 3 -0.69 -2.20 8.52
CA ARG A 3 -0.67 -0.75 8.80
C ARG A 3 -0.31 0.03 7.55
N THR A 4 -1.23 0.85 7.07
CA THR A 4 -0.99 1.76 5.95
C THR A 4 -0.57 3.13 6.41
N ARG A 5 0.31 3.78 5.66
CA ARG A 5 0.65 5.19 5.85
C ARG A 5 0.91 5.84 4.50
N ILE A 6 0.32 7.00 4.28
CA ILE A 6 0.54 7.83 3.10
C ILE A 6 1.22 9.12 3.56
N VAL A 7 2.32 9.49 2.91
CA VAL A 7 3.08 10.70 3.21
C VAL A 7 3.27 11.48 1.91
N TYR A 8 2.88 12.74 1.89
CA TYR A 8 3.16 13.61 0.75
C TYR A 8 4.62 14.04 0.77
N ASP A 9 5.37 13.63 -0.25
CA ASP A 9 6.75 14.03 -0.46
C ASP A 9 6.79 15.31 -1.30
N ARG A 10 7.35 16.37 -0.73
CA ARG A 10 7.41 17.70 -1.37
C ARG A 10 8.54 17.81 -2.39
N GLU A 11 9.56 16.94 -2.33
CA GLU A 11 10.71 16.99 -3.24
C GLU A 11 10.33 16.43 -4.61
N ILE A 12 9.58 15.33 -4.64
CA ILE A 12 9.11 14.69 -5.87
C ILE A 12 7.65 15.05 -6.21
N GLN A 13 6.95 15.73 -5.30
CA GLN A 13 5.54 16.10 -5.41
C GLN A 13 4.58 14.90 -5.56
N GLU A 14 4.95 13.76 -5.00
CA GLU A 14 4.18 12.51 -5.04
C GLU A 14 3.84 12.02 -3.63
N PHE A 15 2.86 11.13 -3.54
CA PHE A 15 2.43 10.49 -2.30
C PHE A 15 3.16 9.17 -2.12
N ALA A 16 4.10 9.13 -1.17
CA ALA A 16 4.78 7.91 -0.77
C ALA A 16 3.84 7.02 0.04
N MET A 17 3.73 5.77 -0.39
CA MET A 17 2.87 4.74 0.21
C MET A 17 3.71 3.77 1.03
N TYR A 18 3.32 3.57 2.28
CA TYR A 18 3.96 2.62 3.17
C TYR A 18 2.97 1.56 3.65
N LEU A 19 3.43 0.31 3.65
CA LEU A 19 2.71 -0.84 4.20
C LEU A 19 3.59 -1.48 5.28
N ASP A 20 3.07 -1.57 6.50
CA ASP A 20 3.81 -2.03 7.69
C ASP A 20 5.16 -1.33 7.92
N GLY A 21 5.26 -0.08 7.45
CA GLY A 21 6.48 0.73 7.56
C GLY A 21 7.45 0.58 6.38
N GLU A 22 7.18 -0.32 5.43
CA GLU A 22 7.96 -0.49 4.22
C GLU A 22 7.39 0.36 3.08
N LEU A 23 8.26 1.06 2.33
CA LEU A 23 7.86 1.86 1.17
C LEU A 23 7.48 0.92 0.03
N VAL A 24 6.19 0.90 -0.33
CA VAL A 24 5.66 0.02 -1.38
C VAL A 24 5.46 0.72 -2.72
N GLY A 25 5.49 2.06 -2.75
CA GLY A 25 5.43 2.81 -3.99
C GLY A 25 5.12 4.29 -3.82
N PHE A 26 4.88 4.95 -4.95
CA PHE A 26 4.48 6.36 -5.04
C PHE A 26 3.22 6.50 -5.90
N ALA A 27 2.40 7.48 -5.58
CA ALA A 27 1.19 7.81 -6.34
C ALA A 27 1.09 9.32 -6.58
N ARG A 28 0.42 9.73 -7.66
CA ARG A 28 0.30 11.16 -8.00
C ARG A 28 -0.72 11.90 -7.15
N THR A 29 -1.66 11.18 -6.55
CA THR A 29 -2.72 11.74 -5.71
C THR A 29 -2.90 10.90 -4.46
N GLY A 30 -3.42 11.50 -3.39
CA GLY A 30 -3.75 10.77 -2.16
C GLY A 30 -4.77 9.65 -2.40
N GLN A 31 -5.76 9.91 -3.26
CA GLN A 31 -6.78 8.91 -3.63
C GLN A 31 -6.16 7.70 -4.34
N GLU A 32 -5.30 7.94 -5.33
CA GLU A 32 -4.58 6.87 -6.04
C GLU A 32 -3.70 6.06 -5.07
N ALA A 33 -3.08 6.71 -4.08
CA ALA A 33 -2.33 6.03 -3.04
C ALA A 33 -3.21 5.13 -2.16
N GLU A 34 -4.39 5.60 -1.77
CA GLU A 34 -5.36 4.81 -0.99
C GLU A 34 -5.88 3.61 -1.78
N ASP A 35 -6.29 3.80 -3.04
CA ASP A 35 -6.77 2.73 -3.91
C ASP A 35 -5.69 1.67 -4.15
N THR A 36 -4.45 2.09 -4.39
CA THR A 36 -3.32 1.19 -4.60
C THR A 36 -3.00 0.37 -3.34
N LEU A 37 -2.99 1.01 -2.16
CA LEU A 37 -2.75 0.32 -0.88
C LEU A 37 -3.88 -0.68 -0.56
N ASN A 38 -5.14 -0.30 -0.82
CA ASN A 38 -6.28 -1.21 -0.62
C ASN A 38 -6.19 -2.43 -1.54
N GLN A 39 -5.80 -2.25 -2.81
CA GLN A 39 -5.59 -3.36 -3.74
C GLN A 39 -4.47 -4.28 -3.26
N LEU A 40 -3.31 -3.72 -2.88
CA LEU A 40 -2.16 -4.47 -2.34
C LEU A 40 -2.53 -5.29 -1.11
N ILE A 41 -3.25 -4.70 -0.16
CA ILE A 41 -3.74 -5.41 1.03
C ILE A 41 -4.68 -6.55 0.62
N GLY A 42 -5.58 -6.31 -0.34
CA GLY A 42 -6.48 -7.35 -0.85
C GLY A 42 -5.71 -8.52 -1.46
N GLU A 43 -4.69 -8.26 -2.27
CA GLU A 43 -3.85 -9.30 -2.87
C GLU A 43 -3.07 -10.08 -1.80
N LEU A 44 -2.56 -9.40 -0.77
CA LEU A 44 -1.84 -10.03 0.34
C LEU A 44 -2.75 -10.90 1.21
N MET A 45 -3.98 -10.46 1.49
CA MET A 45 -4.96 -11.26 2.23
C MET A 45 -5.30 -12.53 1.43
N ASN A 46 -5.68 -12.39 0.15
CA ASN A 46 -5.98 -13.54 -0.70
C ASN A 46 -4.79 -14.50 -0.87
N SER A 47 -3.55 -13.98 -0.86
CA SER A 47 -2.34 -14.81 -0.96
C SER A 47 -2.03 -15.56 0.33
N GLN A 48 -2.34 -14.98 1.49
CA GLN A 48 -2.22 -15.67 2.79
C GLN A 48 -3.24 -16.80 2.92
N ASP A 49 -4.48 -16.56 2.48
CA ASP A 49 -5.51 -17.61 2.42
C ASP A 49 -5.07 -18.79 1.53
N LEU A 50 -4.29 -18.54 0.47
CA LEU A 50 -3.78 -19.58 -0.41
C LEU A 50 -2.64 -20.41 0.20
N GLN A 51 -1.85 -19.84 1.13
CA GLN A 51 -0.79 -20.56 1.84
C GLN A 51 -1.31 -21.41 3.00
N GLU A 52 -2.39 -21.02 3.66
CA GLU A 52 -3.01 -21.82 4.74
C GLU A 52 -3.86 -22.99 4.22
N ALA A 53 -4.22 -22.97 2.93
CA ALA A 53 -5.03 -24.01 2.28
C ALA A 53 -4.21 -25.13 1.58
N ALA A 54 -2.87 -25.11 1.66
CA ALA A 54 -1.96 -26.07 1.02
C ALA A 54 -1.26 -26.97 2.04
#